data_AF-A0A7J2HGT3-F1
#
_entry.id   AF-A0A7J2HGT3-F1
#
_cell.length_a   1.000
_cell.length_b   1.000
_cell.length_c   1.000
_cell.angle_alpha   90.00
_cell.angle_beta   90.00
_cell.angle_gamma   90.00
#
_symmetry.space_group_name_H-M   'P 1'
#
loop_
_entity.id
_entity.type
_entity.pdbx_description
1 polymer ?
#
loop_
_entity_poly.entity_id
_entity_poly.type
_entity_poly.pdbx_seq_one_letter_code
_entity_poly.pdbx_strand_id
1 'polypeptide(L)'
;MFKVLQLIKKKPEVSIEDFEKQVLETYAKTMKKVRGLRSFVLNAAKRCHEIEEKLLDYVAELVFTSEKAFTQALENPDVKAAIEELKRVAEQPDFIYSEESVLKKPRVAAAKPKAKKKVKKKPAKKAAKKPKKKAKKAKRKAKKARKK
;
A
#
# COMPACT_ATOMS: atom_id res chain seq x y z
N MET A 1 0.92 -2.68 12.84
CA MET A 1 2.16 -3.35 12.34
C MET A 1 3.28 -2.94 13.26
N PHE A 2 4.19 -3.84 13.65
CA PHE A 2 5.27 -3.49 14.58
C PHE A 2 6.57 -3.28 13.82
N LYS A 3 7.11 -2.05 13.88
CA LYS A 3 8.36 -1.65 13.20
C LYS A 3 9.42 -1.33 14.24
N VAL A 4 10.63 -1.82 14.00
CA VAL A 4 11.83 -1.53 14.79
C VAL A 4 12.85 -0.92 13.85
N LEU A 5 13.37 0.26 14.20
CA LEU A 5 14.55 0.84 13.57
C LEU A 5 15.72 0.62 14.52
N GLN A 6 16.78 0.01 14.03
CA GLN A 6 18.04 -0.13 14.75
C GLN A 6 19.08 0.77 14.09
N LEU A 7 19.60 1.72 14.87
CA LEU A 7 20.65 2.63 14.44
C LEU A 7 22.01 1.97 14.74
N ILE A 8 22.84 1.81 13.71
CA ILE A 8 24.10 1.07 13.80
C ILE A 8 25.24 2.01 13.44
N LYS A 9 26.18 2.16 14.38
CA LYS A 9 27.44 2.91 14.19
C LYS A 9 28.61 1.98 14.45
N LYS A 10 29.65 2.05 13.62
CA LYS A 10 30.88 1.28 13.76
C LYS A 10 31.68 1.79 14.96
N LYS A 11 32.30 0.89 15.72
CA LYS A 11 33.29 1.31 16.73
C LYS A 11 34.51 1.96 16.08
N PRO A 12 35.11 2.99 16.70
CA PRO A 12 36.29 3.65 16.13
C PRO A 12 37.48 2.69 15.95
N GLU A 13 37.62 1.72 16.85
CA GLU A 13 38.74 0.75 16.89
C GLU A 13 38.66 -0.36 15.83
N VAL A 14 37.52 -0.54 15.18
CA VAL A 14 37.27 -1.65 14.25
C VAL A 14 37.47 -1.19 12.81
N SER A 15 38.05 -2.03 11.96
CA SER A 15 38.21 -1.71 10.54
C SER A 15 36.84 -1.60 9.85
N ILE A 16 36.74 -0.78 8.80
CA ILE A 16 35.49 -0.67 8.03
C ILE A 16 35.16 -2.01 7.36
N GLU A 17 36.16 -2.72 6.85
CA GLU A 17 36.01 -4.00 6.16
C GLU A 17 35.43 -5.08 7.09
N ASP A 18 35.97 -5.22 8.31
CA ASP A 18 35.47 -6.19 9.29
C ASP A 18 34.05 -5.85 9.73
N PHE A 19 33.77 -4.56 9.92
CA PHE A 19 32.44 -4.08 10.26
C PHE A 19 31.42 -4.38 9.15
N GLU A 20 31.72 -4.01 7.91
CA GLU A 20 30.83 -4.24 6.76
C GLU A 20 30.62 -5.73 6.52
N LYS A 21 31.68 -6.54 6.63
CA LYS A 21 31.57 -7.99 6.55
C LYS A 21 30.61 -8.52 7.60
N GLN A 22 30.76 -8.10 8.85
CA GLN A 22 29.91 -8.59 9.93
C GLN A 22 28.45 -8.12 9.79
N VAL A 23 28.22 -6.87 9.41
CA VAL A 23 26.88 -6.30 9.23
C VAL A 23 26.16 -6.91 8.02
N LEU A 24 26.83 -6.97 6.86
CA LEU A 24 26.23 -7.38 5.60
C LEU A 24 26.17 -8.90 5.42
N GLU A 25 27.21 -9.62 5.87
CA GLU A 25 27.28 -11.07 5.65
C GLU A 25 26.71 -11.90 6.78
N THR A 26 26.88 -11.47 8.04
CA THR A 26 26.40 -12.23 9.20
C THR A 26 25.04 -11.70 9.65
N TYR A 27 25.01 -10.47 10.15
CA TYR A 27 23.81 -9.89 10.75
C TYR A 27 22.64 -9.82 9.75
N ALA A 28 22.83 -9.19 8.59
CA ALA A 28 21.76 -9.05 7.60
C ALA A 28 21.25 -10.39 7.04
N LYS A 29 22.14 -11.38 6.84
CA LYS A 29 21.72 -12.72 6.37
C LYS A 29 20.95 -13.48 7.43
N THR A 30 21.33 -13.35 8.71
CA THR A 30 20.59 -13.96 9.82
C THR A 30 19.22 -13.31 9.99
N MET A 31 19.14 -11.98 10.01
CA MET A 31 17.87 -11.27 10.20
C MET A 31 16.85 -11.58 9.10
N LYS A 32 17.28 -11.74 7.85
CA LYS A 32 16.38 -12.13 6.73
C LYS A 32 15.73 -13.50 6.91
N LYS A 33 16.28 -14.39 7.74
CA LYS A 33 15.76 -15.74 8.00
C LYS A 33 14.85 -15.81 9.23
N VAL A 34 14.66 -14.69 9.94
CA VAL A 34 13.90 -14.64 11.19
C VAL A 34 12.42 -14.88 10.93
N ARG A 35 11.86 -15.87 11.64
CA ARG A 35 10.42 -16.15 11.60
C ARG A 35 9.63 -14.99 12.21
N GLY A 36 8.59 -14.55 11.51
CA GLY A 36 7.73 -13.44 11.97
C GLY A 36 8.19 -12.05 11.52
N LEU A 37 9.37 -11.94 10.92
CA LEU A 37 9.82 -10.75 10.21
C LEU A 37 9.18 -10.72 8.82
N ARG A 38 8.43 -9.66 8.52
CA ARG A 38 7.81 -9.43 7.21
C ARG A 38 8.73 -8.75 6.22
N SER A 39 9.52 -7.79 6.70
CA SER A 39 10.45 -7.02 5.87
C SER A 39 11.70 -6.69 6.66
N PHE A 40 12.83 -6.77 5.99
CA PHE A 40 14.13 -6.35 6.49
C PHE A 40 14.78 -5.48 5.43
N VAL A 41 15.10 -4.24 5.80
CA VAL A 41 15.84 -3.30 4.95
C VAL A 41 17.04 -2.81 5.73
N LEU A 42 18.21 -2.79 5.09
CA LEU A 42 19.42 -2.22 5.66
C LEU A 42 19.86 -1.06 4.77
N ASN A 43 19.79 0.15 5.31
CA ASN A 43 20.10 1.38 4.60
C ASN A 43 21.46 1.89 5.06
N ALA A 44 22.40 2.11 4.14
CA ALA A 44 23.64 2.82 4.43
C ALA A 44 23.33 4.29 4.69
N ALA A 45 23.73 4.80 5.85
CA ALA A 45 23.58 6.20 6.18
C ALA A 45 24.60 7.03 5.38
N LYS A 46 24.10 8.02 4.64
CA LYS A 46 24.94 8.97 3.92
C LYS A 46 25.35 10.10 4.86
N ARG A 47 26.47 10.77 4.55
CA ARG A 47 26.85 12.00 5.24
C ARG A 47 25.74 13.04 5.05
N CYS A 48 25.35 13.69 6.14
CA CYS A 48 24.40 14.78 6.07
C CYS A 48 25.13 16.04 5.59
N HIS A 49 24.51 16.84 4.73
CA HIS A 49 25.18 17.95 4.05
C HIS A 49 25.73 19.05 4.99
N GLU A 50 25.33 19.05 6.27
CA GLU A 50 25.70 20.06 7.27
C GLU A 50 26.55 19.50 8.43
N ILE A 51 26.83 18.19 8.46
CA ILE A 51 27.60 17.55 9.52
C ILE A 51 28.76 16.79 8.87
N GLU A 52 30.00 17.25 9.11
CA GLU A 52 31.20 16.57 8.59
C GLU A 52 31.36 15.16 9.16
N GLU A 53 30.89 14.96 10.40
CA GLU A 53 30.93 13.67 11.08
C GLU A 53 29.76 12.76 10.67
N LYS A 54 30.10 11.51 10.34
CA LYS A 54 29.11 10.48 10.03
C LYS A 54 28.50 9.97 11.34
N LEU A 55 27.30 10.42 11.66
CA LEU A 55 26.60 10.06 12.91
C LEU A 55 26.24 8.56 13.00
N LEU A 56 25.92 7.93 11.87
CA LEU A 56 25.50 6.53 11.77
C LEU A 56 26.10 5.89 10.52
N ASP A 57 26.36 4.60 10.56
CA ASP A 57 26.82 3.84 9.41
C ASP A 57 25.68 3.16 8.66
N TYR A 58 24.78 2.53 9.41
CA TYR A 58 23.61 1.85 8.86
C TYR A 58 22.36 2.10 9.71
N VAL A 59 21.21 2.00 9.06
CA VAL A 59 19.90 1.91 9.71
C VAL A 59 19.26 0.60 9.25
N ALA A 60 19.01 -0.30 10.19
CA ALA A 60 18.24 -1.51 9.92
C ALA A 60 16.76 -1.28 10.25
N GLU A 61 15.91 -1.47 9.26
CA GLU A 61 14.46 -1.41 9.41
C GLU A 61 13.90 -2.82 9.45
N LEU A 62 13.28 -3.18 10.56
CA LEU A 62 12.70 -4.49 10.80
C LEU A 62 11.21 -4.35 11.01
N VAL A 63 10.43 -5.00 10.15
CA VAL A 63 8.97 -4.96 10.22
C VAL A 63 8.46 -6.34 10.62
N PHE A 64 7.90 -6.45 11.81
CA PHE A 64 7.33 -7.69 12.34
C PHE A 64 5.81 -7.73 12.18
N THR A 65 5.27 -8.95 12.17
CA THR A 65 3.81 -9.18 12.17
C THR A 65 3.15 -8.63 13.43
N SER A 66 3.83 -8.70 14.57
CA SER A 66 3.39 -8.20 15.89
C SER A 66 4.59 -8.03 16.82
N GLU A 67 4.41 -7.34 17.94
CA GLU A 67 5.40 -7.22 19.01
C GLU A 67 5.79 -8.59 19.60
N LYS A 68 4.81 -9.50 19.73
CA LYS A 68 5.08 -10.88 20.17
C LYS A 68 6.04 -11.61 19.23
N ALA A 69 5.90 -11.41 17.93
CA ALA A 69 6.81 -12.00 16.95
C ALA A 69 8.23 -11.42 17.05
N PHE A 70 8.35 -10.13 17.36
CA PHE A 70 9.64 -9.51 17.67
C PHE A 70 10.28 -10.12 18.91
N THR A 71 9.52 -10.28 20.00
CA THR A 71 10.03 -10.89 21.25
C THR A 71 10.50 -12.32 21.02
N GLN A 72 9.73 -13.12 20.28
CA GLN A 72 10.13 -14.49 19.90
C GLN A 72 11.36 -14.53 19.00
N ALA A 73 11.53 -13.53 18.13
CA ALA A 73 12.74 -13.42 17.31
C ALA A 73 13.99 -13.19 18.17
N LEU A 74 13.89 -12.39 19.24
CA LEU A 74 15.00 -12.17 20.18
C LEU A 74 15.36 -13.42 20.98
N GLU A 75 14.43 -14.38 21.13
CA GLU A 75 14.70 -15.64 21.81
C GLU A 75 15.49 -16.62 20.95
N ASN A 76 15.49 -16.44 19.62
CA ASN A 76 16.19 -17.32 18.68
C ASN A 76 17.72 -17.29 18.92
N PRO A 77 18.38 -18.45 19.11
CA PRO A 77 19.82 -18.53 19.32
C PRO A 77 20.65 -17.87 18.22
N ASP A 78 20.25 -18.04 16.95
CA ASP A 78 20.98 -17.47 15.80
C ASP A 78 20.91 -15.93 15.82
N VAL A 79 19.75 -15.39 16.20
CA VAL A 79 19.53 -13.94 16.33
C VAL A 79 20.35 -13.40 17.50
N LYS A 80 20.33 -14.07 18.65
CA LYS A 80 21.15 -13.69 19.81
C LYS A 80 22.62 -13.68 19.45
N ALA A 81 23.13 -14.73 18.81
CA ALA A 81 24.51 -14.80 18.37
C ALA A 81 24.85 -13.66 17.39
N ALA A 82 23.98 -13.39 16.41
CA ALA A 82 24.20 -12.29 15.47
C ALA A 82 24.21 -10.91 16.15
N ILE A 83 23.37 -10.69 17.16
CA ILE A 83 23.36 -9.45 17.96
C ILE A 83 24.62 -9.33 18.81
N GLU A 84 25.06 -10.40 19.47
CA GLU A 84 26.29 -10.41 20.27
C GLU A 84 27.54 -10.14 19.41
N GLU A 85 27.63 -10.77 18.25
CA GLU A 85 28.73 -10.50 17.32
C GLU A 85 28.65 -9.06 16.75
N LEU A 86 27.44 -8.53 16.51
CA LEU A 86 27.27 -7.14 16.13
C LEU A 86 27.79 -6.17 17.21
N LYS A 87 27.55 -6.45 18.50
CA LYS A 87 28.07 -5.64 19.62
C LYS A 87 29.60 -5.61 19.69
N ARG A 88 30.30 -6.58 19.07
CA ARG A 88 31.76 -6.56 19.00
C ARG A 88 32.25 -5.46 18.06
N VAL A 89 31.60 -5.32 16.90
CA VAL A 89 32.02 -4.42 15.81
C VAL A 89 31.34 -3.05 15.82
N ALA A 90 30.13 -2.96 16.39
CA ALA A 90 29.30 -1.76 16.43
C ALA A 90 29.23 -1.18 17.85
N GLU A 91 29.11 0.15 17.93
CA GLU A 91 28.70 0.84 19.16
C GLU A 91 27.32 0.33 19.61
N GLN A 92 26.95 0.62 20.87
CA GLN A 92 25.66 0.21 21.40
C GLN A 92 24.53 0.76 20.50
N PRO A 93 23.72 -0.10 19.89
CA PRO A 93 22.73 0.35 18.94
C PRO A 93 21.53 0.97 19.66
N ASP A 94 21.06 2.10 19.14
CA ASP A 94 19.80 2.72 19.55
C ASP A 94 18.63 2.08 18.80
N PHE A 95 17.49 1.93 19.49
CA PHE A 95 16.29 1.34 18.95
C PHE A 95 15.12 2.31 18.99
N ILE A 96 14.41 2.42 17.86
CA ILE A 96 13.15 3.15 17.77
C ILE A 96 12.05 2.13 17.45
N TYR A 97 11.05 2.06 18.32
CA TYR A 97 9.89 1.19 18.17
C TYR A 97 8.69 1.99 17.70
N SER A 98 7.98 1.46 16.71
CA SER A 98 6.78 2.09 16.17
C SER A 98 5.69 1.06 15.93
N GLU A 99 4.50 1.33 16.45
CA GLU A 99 3.31 0.54 16.15
C GLU A 99 2.36 1.34 15.25
N GLU A 100 2.09 0.80 14.06
CA GLU A 100 1.14 1.41 13.14
C GLU A 100 -0.29 0.93 13.46
N SER A 101 -1.14 1.86 13.90
CA SER A 101 -2.58 1.67 14.07
C SER A 101 -3.35 2.27 12.89
N VAL A 102 -3.88 1.42 12.00
CA VAL A 102 -4.74 1.88 10.89
C VAL A 102 -6.21 1.79 11.30
N LEU A 103 -6.86 2.92 11.48
CA LEU A 103 -8.32 2.99 11.62
C LEU A 103 -8.97 2.72 10.25
N LYS A 104 -9.45 1.50 10.04
CA LYS A 104 -10.28 1.19 8.87
C LYS A 104 -11.62 1.91 9.05
N LYS A 105 -11.83 3.03 8.34
CA LYS A 105 -13.17 3.61 8.20
C LYS A 105 -14.11 2.51 7.67
N PRO A 106 -15.30 2.30 8.27
CA PRO A 106 -16.22 1.30 7.76
C PRO A 106 -16.55 1.65 6.30
N ARG A 107 -16.29 0.70 5.40
CA ARG A 107 -16.68 0.80 4.00
C ARG A 107 -18.21 0.84 3.99
N VAL A 108 -18.80 2.02 3.78
CA VAL A 108 -20.24 2.16 3.59
C VAL A 108 -20.60 1.25 2.42
N ALA A 109 -21.30 0.16 2.71
CA ALA A 109 -21.76 -0.75 1.68
C ALA A 109 -22.62 0.05 0.70
N ALA A 110 -22.23 0.08 -0.58
CA ALA A 110 -23.01 0.75 -1.60
C ALA A 110 -24.46 0.24 -1.54
N ALA A 111 -25.41 1.16 -1.35
CA ALA A 111 -26.82 0.82 -1.26
C ALA A 111 -27.25 0.05 -2.53
N LYS A 112 -27.78 -1.16 -2.37
CA LYS A 112 -28.31 -1.95 -3.48
C LYS A 112 -29.33 -1.11 -4.26
N PRO A 113 -29.28 -1.07 -5.60
CA PRO A 113 -30.23 -0.31 -6.40
C PRO A 113 -31.65 -0.82 -6.14
N LYS A 114 -32.56 0.08 -5.73
CA LYS A 114 -33.97 -0.25 -5.48
C LYS A 114 -34.63 -0.74 -6.78
N ALA A 115 -35.21 -1.94 -6.73
CA ALA A 115 -35.98 -2.51 -7.84
C ALA A 115 -37.14 -1.57 -8.20
N LYS A 116 -37.23 -1.17 -9.47
CA LYS A 116 -38.34 -0.34 -10.00
C LYS A 116 -39.65 -1.13 -9.86
N LYS A 117 -40.58 -0.62 -9.05
CA LYS A 117 -41.97 -1.13 -8.96
C LYS A 117 -42.60 -1.04 -10.35
N LYS A 118 -42.98 -2.19 -10.93
CA LYS A 118 -43.80 -2.25 -12.15
C LYS A 118 -45.16 -1.63 -11.86
N VAL A 119 -45.41 -0.46 -12.43
CA VAL A 119 -46.73 0.17 -12.43
C VAL A 119 -47.64 -0.63 -13.37
N LYS A 120 -48.58 -1.41 -12.81
CA LYS A 120 -49.71 -1.95 -13.58
C LYS A 120 -50.71 -0.81 -13.81
N LYS A 121 -50.93 -0.38 -15.06
CA LYS A 121 -52.09 0.44 -15.45
C LYS A 121 -53.05 -0.37 -16.32
N LYS A 122 -54.33 -0.26 -15.94
CA LYS A 122 -55.54 -1.03 -16.32
C LYS A 122 -55.93 -0.90 -17.81
N PRO A 123 -56.75 -1.82 -18.34
CA PRO A 123 -57.15 -1.85 -19.75
C PRO A 123 -58.09 -0.69 -20.12
N ALA A 124 -57.86 -0.10 -21.29
CA ALA A 124 -58.68 0.96 -21.86
C ALA A 124 -60.05 0.42 -22.33
N LYS A 125 -61.14 1.01 -21.84
CA LYS A 125 -62.50 0.76 -22.33
C LYS A 125 -62.67 1.36 -23.73
N LYS A 126 -63.22 0.56 -24.65
CA LYS A 126 -63.61 0.94 -26.01
C LYS A 126 -64.72 2.00 -25.99
N ALA A 127 -64.57 3.05 -26.79
CA ALA A 127 -65.70 3.90 -27.21
C ALA A 127 -65.86 3.81 -28.73
N ALA A 128 -67.12 3.71 -29.16
CA ALA A 128 -67.57 3.32 -30.49
C ALA A 128 -67.48 4.44 -31.55
N LYS A 129 -67.39 4.01 -32.82
CA LYS A 129 -67.42 4.80 -34.08
C LYS A 129 -68.68 5.69 -34.19
N LYS A 130 -68.74 6.77 -34.98
CA LYS A 130 -68.94 6.85 -36.47
C LYS A 130 -69.32 8.33 -36.84
N PRO A 131 -69.60 8.76 -38.11
CA PRO A 131 -68.73 9.00 -39.27
C PRO A 131 -69.00 10.37 -40.01
N LYS A 132 -68.39 10.58 -41.20
CA LYS A 132 -68.73 11.47 -42.37
C LYS A 132 -67.71 12.59 -42.64
N LYS A 133 -67.44 13.08 -43.86
CA LYS A 133 -67.37 12.58 -45.26
C LYS A 133 -66.89 13.80 -46.09
N LYS A 134 -65.85 13.62 -46.93
CA LYS A 134 -65.48 14.30 -48.20
C LYS A 134 -65.49 15.85 -48.32
N ALA A 135 -64.35 16.39 -48.78
CA ALA A 135 -64.30 17.33 -49.92
C ALA A 135 -62.95 17.21 -50.67
N LYS A 136 -62.99 17.46 -51.97
CA LYS A 136 -62.02 17.11 -53.02
C LYS A 136 -61.68 18.39 -53.80
N LYS A 137 -60.55 18.40 -54.54
CA LYS A 137 -60.07 19.35 -55.57
C LYS A 137 -59.05 20.38 -55.06
N ALA A 138 -58.11 20.93 -55.84
CA ALA A 138 -57.37 20.57 -57.06
C ALA A 138 -56.54 21.82 -57.41
N LYS A 139 -55.27 21.66 -57.84
CA LYS A 139 -54.53 22.42 -58.90
C LYS A 139 -53.03 22.47 -58.53
N ARG A 140 -52.11 21.79 -59.24
CA ARG A 140 -51.52 22.01 -60.58
C ARG A 140 -50.47 23.14 -60.64
N LYS A 141 -49.27 22.75 -61.11
CA LYS A 141 -48.17 23.55 -61.73
C LYS A 141 -47.32 24.36 -60.71
N ALA A 142 -45.99 24.47 -60.82
CA ALA A 142 -45.11 24.39 -61.98
C ALA A 142 -43.65 24.07 -61.60
N LYS A 143 -42.95 23.47 -62.58
CA LYS A 143 -41.54 23.67 -63.00
C LYS A 143 -40.42 23.60 -61.94
N LYS A 144 -39.55 22.59 -61.95
CA LYS A 144 -38.46 22.32 -62.94
C LYS A 144 -37.26 23.28 -62.79
N ALA A 145 -36.26 22.84 -62.03
CA ALA A 145 -34.81 23.03 -62.28
C ALA A 145 -34.09 21.99 -61.38
N ARG A 146 -33.53 20.86 -61.87
CA ARG A 146 -32.23 20.69 -62.57
C ARG A 146 -31.12 21.50 -61.89
N LYS A 147 -29.91 21.01 -61.65
CA LYS A 147 -29.18 19.72 -61.74
C LYS A 147 -27.84 20.08 -61.04
N LYS A 148 -27.22 19.16 -60.29
CA LYS A 148 -25.99 18.47 -60.72
C LYS A 148 -25.03 19.33 -61.52
#